data_AF-A0A3A9EIW3-F1
#
_entry.id   AF-A0A3A9EIW3-F1
#
_cell.length_a   1.000
_cell.length_b   1.000
_cell.length_c   1.000
_cell.angle_alpha   90.00
_cell.angle_beta   90.00
_cell.angle_gamma   90.00
#
_symmetry.space_group_name_H-M   'P 1'
#
loop_
_entity.id
_entity.type
_entity.pdbx_description
1 polymer ?
#
loop_
_entity_poly.entity_id
_entity_poly.type
_entity_poly.pdbx_seq_one_letter_code
_entity_poly.pdbx_strand_id
1 'polypeptide(L)'
;MKTLTFYSNYFNHHQKALCDAFYERLGQGFHFIETEPMEKFREKMGWGGEKIPPYVLKTYQGKENERLAMDMGRESDAVMIGTAPERFIDSRLLENKLTFRYTERPMKEGMIKMFHPRLAKKFYKLHYKNRNRQVYVLGASAYASEDYRKMGSYLGKCMKFGYFPKVIQYDI
;
A
#
# COMPACT_ATOMS: atom_id res chain seq x y z
N MET A 1 -12.47 14.08 3.05
CA MET A 1 -11.11 13.57 3.25
C MET A 1 -10.15 14.70 2.92
N LYS A 2 -9.31 15.07 3.89
CA LYS A 2 -8.27 16.10 3.81
C LYS A 2 -6.87 15.50 3.84
N THR A 3 -6.70 14.32 4.46
CA THR A 3 -5.40 13.64 4.55
C THR A 3 -5.44 12.21 4.01
N LEU A 4 -4.38 11.83 3.29
CA LEU A 4 -4.17 10.48 2.78
C LEU A 4 -2.71 10.09 2.98
N THR A 5 -2.47 8.98 3.67
CA THR A 5 -1.13 8.41 3.77
C THR A 5 -1.05 7.10 2.99
N PHE A 6 -0.03 6.96 2.16
CA PHE A 6 0.24 5.73 1.40
C PHE A 6 1.53 5.07 1.87
N TYR A 7 1.46 3.87 2.43
CA TYR A 7 2.62 3.08 2.86
C TYR A 7 3.02 2.06 1.80
N SER A 8 4.31 2.00 1.47
CA SER A 8 4.93 0.93 0.68
C SER A 8 6.39 0.76 1.07
N ASN A 9 6.99 -0.35 0.64
CA ASN A 9 8.39 -0.68 0.88
C ASN A 9 9.34 0.42 0.41
N TYR A 10 9.27 0.82 -0.86
CA TYR A 10 10.04 1.93 -1.41
C TYR A 10 9.29 2.63 -2.52
N PHE A 11 9.54 3.93 -2.66
CA PHE A 11 9.02 4.78 -3.71
C PHE A 11 9.71 4.44 -5.04
N ASN A 12 8.92 4.30 -6.11
CA ASN A 12 9.43 3.99 -7.44
C ASN A 12 8.58 4.63 -8.54
N HIS A 13 9.09 4.61 -9.76
CA HIS A 13 8.45 5.25 -10.91
C HIS A 13 7.06 4.71 -11.24
N HIS A 14 6.73 3.45 -10.91
CA HIS A 14 5.38 2.91 -11.11
C HIS A 14 4.34 3.53 -10.17
N GLN A 15 4.77 4.03 -9.01
CA GLN A 15 3.92 4.69 -8.03
C GLN A 15 3.92 6.21 -8.19
N LYS A 16 4.96 6.78 -8.83
CA LYS A 16 5.15 8.22 -8.94
C LYS A 16 3.95 8.95 -9.51
N ALA A 17 3.46 8.56 -10.68
CA ALA A 17 2.36 9.27 -11.33
C ALA A 17 1.05 9.26 -10.49
N LEU A 18 0.77 8.16 -9.79
CA LEU A 18 -0.36 8.10 -8.86
C LEU A 18 -0.13 9.02 -7.64
N CYS A 19 1.07 9.02 -7.07
CA CYS A 19 1.42 9.85 -5.92
C CYS A 19 1.42 11.34 -6.26
N ASP A 20 1.93 11.72 -7.45
CA ASP A 20 1.87 13.07 -7.99
C ASP A 20 0.41 13.55 -8.06
N ALA A 21 -0.49 12.73 -8.60
CA ALA A 21 -1.91 13.06 -8.71
C ALA A 21 -2.61 13.20 -7.34
N PHE A 22 -2.21 12.41 -6.34
CA PHE A 22 -2.69 12.60 -4.97
C PHE A 22 -2.15 13.89 -4.35
N TYR A 23 -0.88 14.20 -4.56
CA TYR A 23 -0.26 15.41 -4.06
C TYR A 23 -0.82 16.67 -4.72
N GLU A 24 -1.10 16.65 -6.03
CA GLU A 24 -1.75 17.75 -6.74
C GLU A 24 -3.12 18.09 -6.12
N ARG A 25 -3.87 17.06 -5.70
CA ARG A 25 -5.20 17.23 -5.12
C ARG A 25 -5.21 17.60 -3.64
N LEU A 26 -4.26 17.09 -2.86
CA LEU A 26 -4.26 17.21 -1.39
C LEU A 26 -3.17 18.13 -0.85
N GLY A 27 -2.18 18.50 -1.67
CA GLY A 27 -0.98 19.21 -1.25
C GLY A 27 -0.32 18.51 -0.06
N GLN A 28 -0.08 19.28 1.00
CA GLN A 28 0.50 18.80 2.28
C GLN A 28 -0.38 17.76 3.01
N GLY A 29 -1.62 17.53 2.56
CA GLY A 29 -2.46 16.46 3.08
C GLY A 29 -2.05 15.06 2.60
N PHE A 30 -1.22 14.93 1.57
CA PHE A 30 -0.75 13.65 1.06
C PHE A 30 0.68 13.33 1.49
N HIS A 31 0.89 12.10 1.95
CA HIS A 31 2.22 11.56 2.27
C HIS A 31 2.38 10.15 1.71
N PHE A 32 3.54 9.88 1.12
CA PHE A 32 4.02 8.55 0.81
C PHE A 32 5.07 8.14 1.85
N ILE A 33 4.87 7.00 2.49
CA ILE A 33 5.74 6.46 3.53
C ILE A 33 6.51 5.28 2.94
N GLU A 34 7.80 5.50 2.76
CA GLU A 34 8.77 4.51 2.33
C GLU A 34 9.34 3.79 3.56
N THR A 35 9.04 2.49 3.68
CA THR A 35 9.31 1.73 4.92
C THR A 35 10.63 0.96 4.93
N GLU A 36 11.26 0.76 3.77
CA GLU A 36 12.46 -0.04 3.59
C GLU A 36 13.44 0.68 2.64
N PRO A 37 14.76 0.63 2.90
CA PRO A 37 15.74 1.13 1.95
C PRO A 37 15.70 0.27 0.69
N MET A 38 15.86 0.92 -0.46
CA MET A 38 15.96 0.20 -1.72
C MET A 38 17.24 -0.65 -1.75
N GLU A 39 17.13 -1.86 -2.30
CA GLU A 39 18.28 -2.75 -2.43
C GLU A 39 19.34 -2.15 -3.37
N LYS A 40 20.61 -2.20 -2.97
CA LYS A 40 21.75 -1.68 -3.75
C LYS A 40 21.83 -2.22 -5.19
N PHE A 41 21.35 -3.44 -5.43
CA PHE A 41 21.29 -4.00 -6.78
C PHE A 41 20.31 -3.24 -7.68
N ARG A 42 19.18 -2.76 -7.13
CA ARG A 42 18.20 -1.96 -7.87
C ARG A 42 18.70 -0.54 -8.14
N GLU A 43 19.45 0.05 -7.20
CA GLU A 43 20.13 1.32 -7.43
C GLU A 43 21.08 1.25 -8.64
N LYS A 44 21.85 0.17 -8.75
CA LYS A 44 22.74 -0.08 -9.91
C LYS A 44 21.99 -0.26 -11.24
N MET A 45 20.72 -0.67 -11.18
CA MET A 45 19.84 -0.80 -12.36
C MET A 45 19.14 0.52 -12.71
N GLY A 46 19.55 1.65 -12.12
CA GLY A 46 19.00 2.98 -12.39
C GLY A 46 17.76 3.34 -11.56
N TRP A 47 17.39 2.54 -10.56
CA TRP A 47 16.25 2.83 -9.70
C TRP A 47 16.66 3.76 -8.55
N GLY A 48 15.92 4.85 -8.30
CA GLY A 48 16.19 5.76 -7.18
C GLY A 48 17.03 7.00 -7.48
N GLY A 49 17.40 7.24 -8.74
CA GLY A 49 18.05 8.49 -9.17
C GLY A 49 17.10 9.70 -9.28
N GLU A 50 15.82 9.54 -8.96
CA GLU A 50 14.82 10.60 -9.04
C GLU A 50 14.93 11.52 -7.81
N LYS A 51 14.76 12.83 -8.02
CA LYS A 51 14.61 13.80 -6.93
C LYS A 51 13.45 13.34 -6.05
N ILE A 52 13.74 13.03 -4.79
CA ILE A 52 12.75 12.60 -3.81
C ILE A 52 11.68 13.70 -3.71
N PRO A 53 10.41 13.39 -4.05
CA PRO A 53 9.33 14.36 -3.95
C PRO A 53 9.09 14.80 -2.50
N PRO A 54 8.57 16.02 -2.27
CA PRO A 54 8.36 16.56 -0.92
C PRO A 54 7.35 15.76 -0.08
N TYR A 55 6.49 14.97 -0.72
CA TYR A 55 5.52 14.11 -0.04
C TYR A 55 6.09 12.76 0.41
N VAL A 56 7.36 12.44 0.12
CA VAL A 56 7.97 11.15 0.48
C VAL A 56 8.71 11.25 1.81
N LEU A 57 8.30 10.43 2.78
CA LEU A 57 8.96 10.27 4.07
C LEU A 57 9.54 8.86 4.20
N LYS A 58 10.82 8.77 4.58
CA LYS A 58 11.56 7.51 4.72
C LYS A 58 11.67 7.12 6.18
N THR A 59 11.05 6.02 6.58
CA THR A 59 11.00 5.63 8.01
C THR A 59 12.34 5.20 8.57
N TYR A 60 13.26 4.76 7.70
CA TYR A 60 14.59 4.30 8.08
C TYR A 60 15.61 5.45 8.20
N GLN A 61 15.21 6.71 7.95
CA GLN A 61 16.04 7.90 8.14
C GLN A 61 15.86 8.51 9.55
N GLY A 62 15.83 7.66 10.58
CA GLY A 62 15.80 8.09 11.99
C GLY A 62 14.48 7.78 12.72
N LYS A 63 14.57 7.78 14.06
CA LYS A 63 13.45 7.43 14.95
C LYS A 63 12.29 8.42 14.87
N GLU A 64 12.57 9.68 14.56
CA GLU A 64 11.55 10.71 14.39
C GLU A 64 10.67 10.42 13.17
N ASN A 65 11.27 10.10 12.02
CA ASN A 65 10.52 9.72 10.82
C ASN A 65 9.68 8.47 11.05
N GLU A 66 10.21 7.47 11.74
CA GLU A 66 9.45 6.28 12.11
C GLU A 66 8.24 6.61 13.00
N ARG A 67 8.41 7.51 13.98
CA ARG A 67 7.31 7.98 14.84
C ARG A 67 6.27 8.76 14.04
N LEU A 68 6.69 9.70 13.20
CA LEU A 68 5.79 10.45 12.32
C LEU A 68 4.99 9.50 11.42
N ALA A 69 5.64 8.49 10.86
CA ALA A 69 4.97 7.46 10.07
C ALA A 69 3.94 6.65 10.89
N MET A 70 4.18 6.39 12.17
CA MET A 70 3.18 5.75 13.04
C MET A 70 2.00 6.68 13.35
N ASP A 71 2.27 7.95 13.64
CA ASP A 71 1.25 8.96 13.95
C ASP A 71 0.34 9.21 12.73
N MET A 72 0.91 9.39 11.53
CA MET A 72 0.14 9.45 10.27
C MET A 72 -0.73 8.21 10.04
N GLY A 73 -0.25 7.05 10.49
CA GLY A 73 -0.98 5.79 10.37
C GLY A 73 -2.24 5.78 11.22
N ARG A 74 -2.22 6.46 12.36
CA ARG A 74 -3.36 6.61 13.27
C ARG A 74 -4.28 7.77 12.86
N GLU A 75 -3.71 8.87 12.39
CA GLU A 75 -4.40 10.18 12.35
C GLU A 75 -4.97 10.55 10.98
N SER A 76 -4.43 10.00 9.89
CA SER A 76 -4.94 10.33 8.55
C SER A 76 -6.39 9.87 8.35
N ASP A 77 -7.18 10.68 7.64
CA ASP A 77 -8.59 10.41 7.35
C ASP A 77 -8.77 9.08 6.62
N ALA A 78 -7.84 8.78 5.71
CA ALA A 78 -7.73 7.51 5.04
C ALA A 78 -6.25 7.12 4.89
N VAL A 79 -6.02 5.81 4.78
CA VAL A 79 -4.68 5.31 4.45
C VAL A 79 -4.77 4.22 3.40
N MET A 80 -3.84 4.27 2.47
CA MET A 80 -3.53 3.19 1.55
C MET A 80 -2.30 2.42 2.06
N ILE A 81 -2.35 1.09 2.05
CA ILE A 81 -1.21 0.23 2.39
C ILE A 81 -0.94 -0.74 1.24
N GLY A 82 0.26 -0.65 0.68
CA GLY A 82 0.82 -1.58 -0.28
C GLY A 82 1.64 -2.66 0.42
N THR A 83 2.84 -2.91 -0.11
CA THR A 83 3.82 -3.80 0.55
C THR A 83 4.49 -3.05 1.69
N ALA A 84 3.92 -3.08 2.88
CA ALA A 84 4.50 -2.45 4.07
C ALA A 84 4.16 -3.25 5.35
N PRO A 85 4.93 -3.08 6.44
CA PRO A 85 4.62 -3.69 7.73
C PRO A 85 3.26 -3.23 8.31
N GLU A 86 2.42 -4.17 8.75
CA GLU A 86 1.10 -3.86 9.34
C GLU A 86 1.17 -3.00 10.60
N ARG A 87 2.31 -2.97 11.29
CA ARG A 87 2.49 -2.18 12.53
C ARG A 87 2.16 -0.70 12.34
N PHE A 88 2.33 -0.16 11.13
CA PHE A 88 1.99 1.23 10.80
C PHE A 88 0.47 1.49 10.79
N ILE A 89 -0.34 0.43 10.77
CA ILE A 89 -1.80 0.53 10.62
C ILE A 89 -2.57 -0.25 11.69
N ASP A 90 -1.90 -1.00 12.57
CA ASP A 90 -2.53 -1.86 13.58
C ASP A 90 -3.50 -1.08 14.48
N SER A 91 -3.11 0.11 14.97
CA SER A 91 -3.95 0.98 15.80
C SER A 91 -5.22 1.43 15.06
N ARG A 92 -5.08 1.93 13.82
CA ARG A 92 -6.21 2.32 12.97
C ARG A 92 -7.14 1.16 12.67
N LEU A 93 -6.60 -0.03 12.41
CA LEU A 93 -7.41 -1.21 12.16
C LEU A 93 -8.28 -1.52 13.36
N LEU A 94 -7.74 -1.43 14.59
CA LEU A 94 -8.50 -1.60 15.83
C LEU A 94 -9.61 -0.56 15.97
N GLU A 95 -9.32 0.71 15.68
CA GLU A 95 -10.26 1.85 15.66
C GLU A 95 -11.24 1.83 14.46
N ASN A 96 -11.15 0.83 13.58
CA ASN A 96 -12.02 0.67 12.42
C ASN A 96 -12.03 1.89 11.47
N LYS A 97 -10.90 2.57 11.33
CA LYS A 97 -10.73 3.72 10.43
C LYS A 97 -10.54 3.28 8.96
N LEU A 98 -10.94 4.14 8.03
CA LEU A 98 -10.93 3.86 6.59
C LEU A 98 -9.52 3.49 6.10
N THR A 99 -9.39 2.28 5.57
CA THR A 99 -8.12 1.73 5.09
C THR A 99 -8.30 1.06 3.74
N PHE A 100 -7.40 1.35 2.81
CA PHE A 100 -7.31 0.72 1.51
C PHE A 100 -6.09 -0.19 1.46
N ARG A 101 -6.29 -1.47 1.16
CA ARG A 101 -5.21 -2.39 0.83
C ARG A 101 -4.95 -2.32 -0.67
N TYR A 102 -3.81 -1.77 -1.07
CA TYR A 102 -3.36 -1.76 -2.46
C TYR A 102 -2.56 -3.02 -2.73
N THR A 103 -3.11 -3.92 -3.54
CA THR A 103 -2.54 -5.27 -3.68
C THR A 103 -2.85 -5.87 -5.04
N GLU A 104 -1.91 -6.66 -5.56
CA GLU A 104 -2.14 -7.47 -6.75
C GLU A 104 -2.90 -8.76 -6.42
N ARG A 105 -2.20 -9.89 -6.29
CA ARG A 105 -2.79 -11.22 -6.14
C ARG A 105 -2.24 -11.92 -4.89
N PRO A 106 -3.03 -12.04 -3.82
CA PRO A 106 -2.58 -12.78 -2.64
C PRO A 106 -2.40 -14.29 -2.92
N MET A 107 -3.04 -14.82 -3.98
CA MET A 107 -2.98 -16.25 -4.35
C MET A 107 -2.44 -16.49 -5.76
N LYS A 108 -1.41 -15.74 -6.16
CA LYS A 108 -0.71 -15.93 -7.46
C LYS A 108 -0.25 -17.38 -7.70
N GLU A 109 0.16 -18.08 -6.65
CA GLU A 109 0.60 -19.49 -6.68
C GLU A 109 -0.54 -20.48 -6.33
N GLY A 110 -1.79 -20.03 -6.35
CA GLY A 110 -2.97 -20.85 -6.11
C GLY A 110 -3.37 -21.04 -4.64
N MET A 111 -4.49 -21.75 -4.45
CA MET A 111 -5.13 -21.97 -3.15
C MET A 111 -4.32 -22.88 -2.21
N ILE A 112 -3.32 -23.61 -2.73
CA ILE A 112 -2.51 -24.57 -1.95
C ILE A 112 -1.87 -23.88 -0.73
N LYS A 113 -1.50 -22.61 -0.87
CA LYS A 113 -0.96 -21.78 0.22
C LYS A 113 -1.89 -21.67 1.43
N MET A 114 -3.20 -21.78 1.25
CA MET A 114 -4.16 -21.72 2.36
C MET A 114 -4.13 -22.97 3.24
N PHE A 115 -3.64 -24.10 2.72
CA PHE A 115 -3.50 -25.33 3.50
C PHE A 115 -2.17 -25.39 4.27
N HIS A 116 -1.22 -24.51 3.96
CA HIS A 116 0.03 -24.43 4.71
C HIS A 116 -0.17 -23.65 6.03
N PRO A 117 -0.03 -24.26 7.22
CA PRO A 117 -0.46 -23.66 8.49
C PRO A 117 0.13 -22.28 8.78
N ARG A 118 1.41 -22.07 8.45
CA ARG A 118 2.07 -20.76 8.61
C ARG A 118 1.43 -19.66 7.74
N LEU A 119 1.07 -20.00 6.50
CA LEU A 119 0.47 -19.05 5.56
C LEU A 119 -1.00 -18.83 5.91
N ALA A 120 -1.75 -19.87 6.28
CA ALA A 120 -3.11 -19.76 6.80
C ALA A 120 -3.17 -18.78 8.00
N LYS A 121 -2.27 -18.92 8.96
CA LYS A 121 -2.14 -18.00 10.11
C LYS A 121 -1.84 -16.57 9.66
N LYS A 122 -0.97 -16.39 8.66
CA LYS A 122 -0.68 -15.08 8.07
C LYS A 122 -1.92 -14.48 7.41
N PHE A 123 -2.63 -15.22 6.57
CA PHE A 123 -3.86 -14.76 5.92
C PHE A 123 -4.97 -14.43 6.92
N TYR A 124 -5.11 -15.23 7.98
CA TYR A 124 -6.04 -14.92 9.05
C TYR A 124 -5.71 -13.57 9.71
N LYS A 125 -4.43 -13.39 10.09
CA LYS A 125 -3.96 -12.18 10.76
C LYS A 125 -4.05 -10.92 9.89
N LEU A 126 -3.78 -11.03 8.59
CA LEU A 126 -3.78 -9.89 7.68
C LEU A 126 -5.19 -9.55 7.17
N HIS A 127 -5.99 -10.57 6.87
CA HIS A 127 -7.21 -10.40 6.09
C HIS A 127 -8.44 -10.87 6.82
N TYR A 128 -8.51 -12.14 7.18
CA TYR A 128 -9.76 -12.70 7.70
C TYR A 128 -10.24 -12.01 8.99
N LYS A 129 -9.33 -11.70 9.94
CA LYS A 129 -9.69 -10.98 11.17
C LYS A 129 -10.26 -9.57 10.92
N ASN A 130 -9.91 -8.96 9.79
CA ASN A 130 -10.25 -7.59 9.43
C ASN A 130 -11.36 -7.50 8.37
N ARG A 131 -11.88 -8.63 7.88
CA ARG A 131 -12.78 -8.71 6.72
C ARG A 131 -14.03 -7.82 6.80
N ASN A 132 -14.56 -7.61 8.00
CA ASN A 132 -15.77 -6.82 8.23
C ASN A 132 -15.51 -5.36 8.60
N ARG A 133 -14.25 -4.98 8.84
CA ARG A 133 -13.85 -3.60 9.18
C ARG A 133 -13.98 -2.66 7.98
N GLN A 134 -13.76 -1.36 8.18
CA GLN A 134 -13.66 -0.34 7.12
C GLN A 134 -12.36 -0.48 6.30
N VAL A 135 -12.10 -1.70 5.86
CA VAL A 135 -10.97 -2.07 5.03
C VAL A 135 -11.50 -2.45 3.65
N TYR A 136 -11.03 -1.73 2.65
CA TYR A 136 -11.33 -1.95 1.25
C TYR A 136 -10.08 -2.43 0.52
N VAL A 137 -10.27 -3.12 -0.58
CA VAL A 137 -9.17 -3.61 -1.42
C VAL A 137 -9.16 -2.85 -2.73
N LEU A 138 -8.06 -2.16 -3.01
CA LEU A 138 -7.75 -1.60 -4.32
C LEU A 138 -6.95 -2.68 -5.07
N GLY A 139 -7.67 -3.49 -5.85
CA GLY A 139 -7.10 -4.62 -6.56
C GLY A 139 -6.36 -4.17 -7.81
N ALA A 140 -5.02 -4.16 -7.75
CA ALA A 140 -4.10 -3.85 -8.84
C ALA A 140 -4.02 -4.96 -9.93
N SER A 141 -5.02 -5.84 -9.98
CA SER A 141 -5.13 -6.94 -10.95
C SER A 141 -6.59 -7.34 -11.15
N ALA A 142 -6.89 -7.96 -12.30
CA ALA A 142 -8.23 -8.48 -12.61
C ALA A 142 -8.70 -9.62 -11.68
N TYR A 143 -7.77 -10.26 -10.94
CA TYR A 143 -8.03 -11.47 -10.17
C TYR A 143 -8.01 -11.25 -8.65
N ALA A 144 -7.63 -10.06 -8.18
CA ALA A 144 -7.51 -9.75 -6.75
C ALA A 144 -8.83 -10.00 -6.01
N SER A 145 -9.94 -9.51 -6.56
CA SER A 145 -11.28 -9.64 -5.98
C SER A 145 -11.71 -11.10 -5.82
N GLU A 146 -11.41 -11.93 -6.83
CA GLU A 146 -11.72 -13.36 -6.80
C GLU A 146 -10.92 -14.10 -5.73
N ASP A 147 -9.63 -13.75 -5.59
CA ASP A 147 -8.79 -14.33 -4.56
C ASP A 147 -9.33 -13.98 -3.16
N TYR A 148 -9.71 -12.73 -2.91
CA TYR A 148 -10.29 -12.32 -1.62
C TYR A 148 -11.65 -12.96 -1.34
N ARG A 149 -12.49 -13.12 -2.37
CA ARG A 149 -13.76 -13.85 -2.29
C ARG A 149 -13.54 -15.30 -1.83
N LYS A 150 -12.59 -16.00 -2.44
CA LYS A 150 -12.22 -17.39 -2.07
C LYS A 150 -11.67 -17.51 -0.64
N MET A 151 -11.02 -16.46 -0.13
CA MET A 151 -10.58 -16.39 1.28
C MET A 151 -11.69 -15.96 2.25
N GLY A 152 -12.92 -15.78 1.78
CA GLY A 152 -14.02 -15.27 2.60
C GLY A 152 -13.75 -13.88 3.20
N SER A 153 -12.96 -13.05 2.52
CA SER A 153 -12.50 -11.76 3.00
C SER A 153 -12.95 -10.62 2.10
N TYR A 154 -13.32 -9.47 2.67
CA TYR A 154 -13.65 -8.24 1.94
C TYR A 154 -14.76 -8.38 0.87
N LEU A 155 -15.77 -9.20 1.13
CA LEU A 155 -16.92 -9.39 0.24
C LEU A 155 -17.62 -8.04 -0.01
N GLY A 156 -17.79 -7.67 -1.29
CA GLY A 156 -18.35 -6.38 -1.70
C GLY A 156 -17.45 -5.16 -1.46
N LYS A 157 -16.21 -5.35 -0.99
CA LYS A 157 -15.26 -4.27 -0.65
C LYS A 157 -14.01 -4.26 -1.53
N CYS A 158 -14.00 -5.03 -2.62
CA CYS A 158 -12.93 -5.04 -3.61
C CYS A 158 -13.27 -4.14 -4.80
N MET A 159 -12.44 -3.14 -5.06
CA MET A 159 -12.54 -2.23 -6.20
C MET A 159 -11.51 -2.60 -7.27
N LYS A 160 -11.88 -2.38 -8.53
CA LYS A 160 -10.95 -2.46 -9.67
C LYS A 160 -10.07 -1.21 -9.64
N PHE A 161 -8.76 -1.40 -9.49
CA PHE A 161 -7.81 -0.29 -9.42
C PHE A 161 -6.61 -0.60 -10.31
N GLY A 162 -6.18 0.34 -11.14
CA GLY A 162 -5.12 0.12 -12.12
C GLY A 162 -3.74 0.54 -11.62
N TYR A 163 -2.73 0.19 -12.41
CA TYR A 163 -1.48 0.95 -12.43
C TYR A 163 -1.69 2.20 -13.28
N PHE A 164 -1.16 3.34 -12.83
CA PHE A 164 -1.27 4.61 -13.53
C PHE A 164 0.10 5.03 -14.07
N PRO A 165 0.68 4.33 -15.07
CA PRO A 165 1.96 4.73 -15.63
C PRO A 165 1.83 6.06 -16.38
N LYS A 166 2.91 6.84 -16.40
CA LYS A 166 2.99 8.03 -17.24
C LYS A 166 2.92 7.61 -18.71
N VAL A 167 2.04 8.26 -19.49
CA VAL A 167 2.03 8.10 -20.95
C VAL A 167 3.28 8.79 -21.51
N ILE A 168 4.13 8.04 -22.22
CA ILE A 168 5.27 8.58 -22.97
C ILE A 168 4.82 8.66 -24.42
N GLN A 169 4.76 9.88 -24.95
CA GLN A 169 4.53 10.11 -26.38
C GLN A 169 5.88 10.06 -27.10
N TYR A 170 5.92 9.32 -28.21
CA TYR A 170 7.05 9.28 -29.12
C TYR A 170 6.60 9.94 -30.41
N ASP A 171 7.38 10.91 -30.91
CA ASP A 171 7.21 11.37 -32.30
C ASP A 171 7.70 10.24 -33.21
N ILE A 172 6.77 9.61 -33.91
CA ILE A 172 7.02 8.58 -34.94
C ILE A 172 6.82 9.23 -36.30
#